data_AF-A0AA36DJ16-F1
#
_entry.id   AF-A0AA36DJ16-F1
#
_cell.length_a   1.000
_cell.length_b   1.000
_cell.length_c   1.000
_cell.angle_alpha   90.00
_cell.angle_beta   90.00
_cell.angle_gamma   90.00
#
_symmetry.space_group_name_H-M   'P 1'
#
loop_
_entity.id
_entity.type
_entity.pdbx_description
1 polymer ?
#
loop_
_entity_poly.entity_id
_entity_poly.type
_entity_poly.pdbx_seq_one_letter_code
_entity_poly.pdbx_strand_id
1 'polypeptide(L)'
;MFCNNKLLRIFLVAAFVLIPKSSSRLLCGIDVFTGTIMEVHVKLDCRKQLGAHRKCCTAHGVCYIFKVHWSKCDRKYCECVHEIAEKVKGKCKNHAKNFCKIVKDNGRLVYHLHQKK
;
A
#
# COMPACT_ATOMS: atom_id res chain seq x y z
N MET A 1 -36.52 -10.82 34.79
CA MET A 1 -35.11 -10.97 34.36
C MET A 1 -34.58 -9.59 33.98
N PHE A 2 -33.92 -8.91 34.92
CA PHE A 2 -33.47 -7.52 34.73
C PHE A 2 -32.18 -7.48 33.91
N CYS A 3 -32.27 -7.17 32.62
CA CYS A 3 -31.07 -6.79 31.85
C CYS A 3 -30.67 -5.39 32.32
N ASN A 4 -29.66 -5.33 33.19
CA ASN A 4 -29.22 -4.11 33.84
C ASN A 4 -28.60 -3.17 32.79
N ASN A 5 -29.27 -2.06 32.47
CA ASN A 5 -28.86 -1.10 31.42
C ASN A 5 -27.42 -0.59 31.58
N LYS A 6 -26.87 -0.60 32.81
CA LYS A 6 -25.45 -0.32 33.08
C LYS A 6 -24.51 -1.40 32.56
N LEU A 7 -24.83 -2.69 32.75
CA LEU A 7 -24.03 -3.79 32.21
C LEU A 7 -24.06 -3.76 30.68
N LEU A 8 -25.23 -3.56 30.07
CA LEU A 8 -25.36 -3.45 28.61
C LEU A 8 -24.52 -2.30 28.05
N ARG A 9 -24.51 -1.13 28.72
CA ARG A 9 -23.65 -0.01 28.34
C ARG A 9 -22.16 -0.32 28.49
N ILE A 10 -21.75 -1.01 29.56
CA ILE A 10 -20.36 -1.42 29.75
C ILE A 10 -19.93 -2.41 28.66
N PHE A 11 -20.78 -3.38 28.31
CA PHE A 11 -20.53 -4.32 27.22
C PHE A 11 -20.43 -3.61 25.86
N LEU A 12 -21.29 -2.63 25.59
CA LEU A 12 -21.24 -1.84 24.35
C LEU A 12 -19.96 -0.99 24.28
N VAL A 13 -19.55 -0.34 25.37
CA VAL A 13 -18.30 0.44 25.41
C VAL A 13 -17.07 -0.45 25.25
N ALA A 14 -17.05 -1.62 25.91
CA ALA A 14 -15.96 -2.58 25.77
C ALA A 14 -15.83 -3.13 24.34
N ALA A 15 -16.96 -3.35 23.64
CA ALA A 15 -16.97 -3.76 22.24
C ALA A 15 -16.39 -2.68 21.30
N PHE A 16 -16.61 -1.39 21.59
CA PHE A 16 -16.03 -0.28 20.82
C PHE A 16 -14.52 -0.14 21.01
N VAL A 17 -13.97 -0.48 22.19
CA VAL A 17 -12.53 -0.43 22.47
C VAL A 17 -11.78 -1.59 21.80
N LEU A 18 -12.45 -2.72 21.59
CA LEU A 18 -11.91 -3.91 20.91
C LEU A 18 -11.98 -3.85 19.39
N ILE A 19 -12.48 -2.76 18.80
CA ILE A 19 -12.34 -2.57 17.35
C ILE A 19 -10.84 -2.52 17.07
N PRO A 20 -10.26 -3.53 16.39
CA PRO A 20 -8.86 -3.46 16.02
C PRO A 20 -8.72 -2.16 15.24
N LYS A 21 -7.84 -1.26 15.71
CA LYS A 21 -7.44 -0.10 14.91
C LYS A 21 -7.05 -0.69 13.56
N SER A 22 -7.90 -0.50 12.57
CA SER A 22 -7.62 -0.88 11.20
C SER A 22 -6.47 0.04 10.79
N SER A 23 -5.25 -0.37 11.13
CA SER A 23 -4.08 0.07 10.41
C SER A 23 -4.44 -0.31 9.00
N SER A 24 -4.81 0.68 8.20
CA SER A 24 -5.06 0.51 6.78
C SER A 24 -3.75 -0.09 6.27
N ARG A 25 -3.68 -1.43 6.23
CA ARG A 25 -2.53 -2.14 5.69
C ARG A 25 -2.51 -1.63 4.29
N LEU A 26 -1.50 -0.82 4.03
CA LEU A 26 -1.46 -0.09 2.80
C LEU A 26 -1.04 -1.12 1.77
N LEU A 27 -2.04 -1.65 1.08
CA LEU A 27 -1.87 -2.68 0.07
C LEU A 27 -1.16 -2.02 -1.10
N CYS A 28 0.16 -1.96 -0.99
CA CYS A 28 1.04 -1.77 -2.12
C CYS A 28 0.98 -3.10 -2.90
N GLY A 29 -0.13 -3.27 -3.63
CA GLY A 29 -0.69 -4.51 -4.17
C GLY A 29 0.11 -5.10 -5.33
N ILE A 30 1.38 -5.32 -5.10
CA ILE A 30 2.26 -6.14 -5.93
C ILE A 30 2.17 -7.57 -5.39
N ASP A 31 2.35 -7.72 -4.09
CA ASP A 31 2.07 -8.89 -3.27
C ASP A 31 2.27 -8.36 -1.84
N VAL A 32 1.61 -8.94 -0.83
CA VAL A 32 1.73 -8.48 0.57
C VAL A 32 3.20 -8.41 1.00
N PHE A 33 4.07 -9.24 0.41
CA PHE A 33 5.51 -9.24 0.70
C PHE A 33 6.30 -8.09 0.05
N THR A 34 6.26 -7.91 -1.27
CA THR A 34 7.03 -6.85 -1.95
C THR A 34 6.56 -5.45 -1.59
N GLY A 35 5.24 -5.26 -1.42
CA GLY A 35 4.68 -3.99 -0.97
C GLY A 35 5.16 -3.59 0.42
N THR A 36 5.26 -4.56 1.33
CA THR A 36 5.73 -4.35 2.71
C THR A 36 7.22 -4.02 2.75
N ILE A 37 8.05 -4.68 1.95
CA ILE A 37 9.50 -4.43 1.93
C ILE A 37 9.80 -3.02 1.40
N MET A 38 9.15 -2.63 0.30
CA MET A 38 9.28 -1.29 -0.28
C MET A 38 8.82 -0.22 0.72
N GLU A 39 7.69 -0.44 1.39
CA GLU A 39 7.19 0.47 2.42
C GLU A 39 8.16 0.60 3.60
N VAL A 40 8.77 -0.49 4.06
CA VAL A 40 9.77 -0.47 5.13
C VAL A 40 10.99 0.36 4.73
N HIS A 41 11.51 0.17 3.51
CA HIS A 41 12.67 0.92 3.03
C HIS A 41 12.38 2.42 2.97
N VAL A 42 11.19 2.80 2.48
CA VAL A 42 10.77 4.22 2.48
C VAL A 42 10.57 4.74 3.90
N LYS A 43 10.00 3.95 4.81
CA LYS A 43 9.76 4.38 6.19
C LYS A 43 11.05 4.63 6.95
N LEU A 44 12.08 3.81 6.71
CA LEU A 44 13.39 3.91 7.36
C LEU A 44 14.24 5.03 6.75
N ASP A 45 14.43 5.01 5.43
CA ASP A 45 15.38 5.93 4.78
C ASP A 45 14.73 7.24 4.31
N CYS A 46 13.42 7.24 4.06
CA CYS A 46 12.73 8.28 3.27
C CYS A 46 11.39 8.70 3.88
N ARG A 47 11.31 8.76 5.21
CA ARG A 47 10.07 8.94 5.96
C ARG A 47 9.20 10.11 5.47
N LYS A 48 9.81 11.24 5.07
CA LYS A 48 9.10 12.42 4.53
C LYS A 48 8.37 12.13 3.21
N GLN A 49 8.84 11.16 2.43
CA GLN A 49 8.25 10.76 1.15
C GLN A 49 7.30 9.58 1.26
N LEU A 50 7.12 9.01 2.46
CA LEU A 50 6.24 7.87 2.68
C LEU A 50 4.86 8.13 2.11
N GLY A 51 4.23 9.26 2.46
CA GLY A 51 2.91 9.62 1.94
C GLY A 51 2.83 9.66 0.41
N ALA A 52 3.87 10.13 -0.28
CA ALA A 52 3.91 10.18 -1.73
C ALA A 52 4.04 8.77 -2.35
N HIS A 53 4.96 7.95 -1.85
CA HIS A 53 5.10 6.55 -2.29
C HIS A 53 3.81 5.75 -2.06
N ARG A 54 3.15 5.99 -0.93
CA ARG A 54 1.86 5.37 -0.59
C ARG A 54 0.80 5.69 -1.64
N LYS A 55 0.68 6.95 -2.07
CA LYS A 55 -0.25 7.35 -3.13
C LYS A 55 0.03 6.65 -4.45
N CYS A 56 1.30 6.60 -4.88
CA CYS A 56 1.68 5.89 -6.11
C CYS A 56 1.28 4.42 -6.03
N CYS A 57 1.52 3.77 -4.88
CA CYS A 57 1.24 2.35 -4.77
C CYS A 57 -0.25 2.01 -4.66
N THR A 58 -1.04 2.84 -3.96
CA THR A 58 -2.51 2.68 -3.95
C THR A 58 -3.09 2.81 -5.36
N ALA A 59 -2.64 3.80 -6.16
CA ALA A 59 -3.10 3.96 -7.53
C ALA A 59 -2.74 2.77 -8.42
N HIS A 60 -1.57 2.16 -8.22
CA HIS A 60 -1.13 0.96 -8.94
C HIS A 60 -1.98 -0.27 -8.60
N GLY A 61 -2.22 -0.54 -7.32
CA GLY A 61 -3.10 -1.63 -6.89
C GLY A 61 -4.53 -1.48 -7.42
N VAL A 62 -5.07 -0.26 -7.39
CA VAL A 62 -6.39 0.04 -7.98
C VAL A 62 -6.41 -0.23 -9.49
N CYS A 63 -5.34 0.10 -10.20
CA CYS A 63 -5.22 -0.17 -11.63
C CYS A 63 -5.34 -1.68 -11.96
N TYR A 64 -4.74 -2.54 -11.14
CA TYR A 64 -4.89 -4.00 -11.26
C TYR A 64 -6.30 -4.49 -10.93
N ILE A 65 -6.95 -3.92 -9.90
CA ILE A 65 -8.35 -4.25 -9.56
C ILE A 65 -9.28 -3.95 -10.74
N PHE A 66 -9.06 -2.83 -11.44
CA PHE A 66 -9.81 -2.48 -12.65
C PHE A 66 -9.41 -3.27 -13.90
N LYS A 67 -8.60 -4.33 -13.75
CA LYS A 67 -8.15 -5.22 -14.83
C LYS A 67 -7.43 -4.51 -15.98
N VAL A 68 -6.96 -3.28 -15.77
CA VAL A 68 -6.14 -2.57 -16.76
C VAL A 68 -4.86 -3.36 -16.98
N HIS A 69 -4.46 -3.54 -18.24
CA HIS A 69 -3.30 -4.34 -18.59
C HIS A 69 -2.05 -3.92 -17.79
N TRP A 70 -1.34 -4.92 -17.24
CA TRP A 70 -0.27 -4.72 -16.27
C TRP A 70 0.77 -3.69 -16.69
N SER A 71 1.23 -3.76 -17.94
CA SER A 71 2.25 -2.86 -18.47
C SER A 71 1.85 -1.38 -18.43
N LYS A 72 0.55 -1.09 -18.54
CA LYS A 72 0.01 0.28 -18.43
C LYS A 72 -0.02 0.74 -16.97
N CYS A 73 -0.35 -0.15 -16.04
CA CYS A 73 -0.33 0.14 -14.61
C CYS A 73 1.10 0.38 -14.12
N ASP A 74 2.04 -0.49 -14.51
CA ASP A 74 3.45 -0.38 -14.14
C ASP A 74 4.08 0.91 -14.66
N ARG A 75 3.76 1.29 -15.91
CA ARG A 75 4.23 2.56 -16.47
C ARG A 75 3.75 3.76 -15.65
N LYS A 76 2.46 3.82 -15.30
CA LYS A 76 1.90 4.89 -14.46
C LYS A 76 2.53 4.93 -13.06
N TYR A 77 2.80 3.76 -12.49
CA TYR A 77 3.50 3.67 -11.22
C TYR A 77 4.92 4.26 -11.33
N CYS A 78 5.66 3.86 -12.36
CA CYS A 78 7.01 4.35 -12.64
C CYS A 78 7.05 5.88 -12.81
N GLU A 79 6.10 6.44 -13.58
CA GLU A 79 5.95 7.90 -13.73
C GLU A 79 5.79 8.57 -12.35
N CYS A 80 4.87 8.06 -11.52
CA CYS A 80 4.62 8.60 -10.19
C CYS A 80 5.85 8.55 -9.26
N VAL A 81 6.58 7.42 -9.22
CA VAL A 81 7.78 7.33 -8.37
C VAL A 81 8.96 8.12 -8.92
N HIS A 82 9.06 8.32 -10.23
CA HIS A 82 10.07 9.19 -10.83
C HIS A 82 9.84 10.66 -10.46
N GLU A 83 8.59 11.13 -10.40
CA GLU A 83 8.29 12.48 -9.90
C GLU A 83 8.75 12.68 -8.45
N ILE A 84 8.65 11.64 -7.60
CA ILE A 84 9.20 11.66 -6.25
C ILE A 84 10.73 11.72 -6.32
N ALA A 85 11.33 10.88 -7.16
CA ALA A 85 12.78 10.76 -7.33
C ALA A 85 13.45 12.08 -7.76
N GLU A 86 12.78 12.90 -8.56
CA GLU A 86 13.28 14.22 -8.98
C GLU A 86 13.25 15.26 -7.86
N LYS A 87 12.42 15.06 -6.84
CA LYS A 87 12.29 15.98 -5.69
C LYS A 87 13.18 15.59 -4.50
N VAL A 88 13.92 14.48 -4.60
CA VAL A 88 14.77 13.96 -3.51
C VAL A 88 16.18 13.64 -3.96
N LYS A 89 17.08 13.47 -2.99
CA LYS A 89 18.50 13.14 -3.20
C LYS A 89 18.89 11.87 -2.45
N GLY A 90 20.07 11.33 -2.77
CA GLY A 90 20.68 10.20 -2.06
C GLY A 90 19.85 8.91 -2.16
N LYS A 91 19.84 8.13 -1.06
CA LYS A 91 19.19 6.81 -0.99
C LYS A 91 17.72 6.83 -1.43
N CYS A 92 16.99 7.92 -1.15
CA CYS A 92 15.59 8.05 -1.53
C CYS A 92 15.36 8.13 -3.03
N LYS A 93 16.27 8.79 -3.77
CA LYS A 93 16.22 8.81 -5.22
C LYS A 93 16.44 7.39 -5.78
N ASN A 94 17.36 6.65 -5.17
CA ASN A 94 17.66 5.27 -5.58
C ASN A 94 16.51 4.31 -5.29
N HIS A 95 15.90 4.40 -4.10
CA HIS A 95 14.72 3.60 -3.75
C HIS A 95 13.58 3.83 -4.73
N ALA A 96 13.25 5.09 -5.04
CA ALA A 96 12.21 5.42 -6.00
C ALA A 96 12.46 4.84 -7.40
N LYS A 97 13.71 4.89 -7.90
CA LYS A 97 14.08 4.25 -9.17
C LYS A 97 14.01 2.72 -9.12
N ASN A 98 14.52 2.12 -8.05
CA ASN A 98 14.52 0.66 -7.88
C ASN A 98 13.10 0.09 -7.80
N PHE A 99 12.18 0.83 -7.20
CA PHE A 99 10.79 0.42 -7.11
C PHE A 99 10.09 0.28 -8.45
N CYS A 100 10.36 1.19 -9.40
CA CYS A 100 9.87 1.03 -10.77
C CYS A 100 10.37 -0.28 -11.39
N LYS A 101 11.66 -0.61 -11.22
CA LYS A 101 12.23 -1.86 -11.73
C LYS A 101 11.54 -3.08 -11.13
N ILE A 102 11.41 -3.13 -9.80
CA ILE A 102 10.75 -4.24 -9.08
C ILE A 102 9.33 -4.45 -9.60
N VAL A 103 8.57 -3.37 -9.78
CA VAL A 103 7.20 -3.44 -10.31
C VAL A 103 7.18 -3.98 -11.74
N LYS A 104 8.05 -3.51 -12.63
CA LYS A 104 8.11 -4.01 -14.01
C LYS A 104 8.51 -5.48 -14.11
N ASP A 105 9.46 -5.91 -13.26
CA ASP A 105 9.97 -7.29 -13.27
C ASP A 105 8.91 -8.28 -12.78
N ASN A 106 8.04 -7.85 -11.84
CA ASN A 106 7.05 -8.72 -11.20
C ASN A 106 5.61 -8.49 -11.68
N GLY A 107 5.33 -7.37 -12.36
CA GLY A 107 3.97 -6.88 -12.59
C GLY A 107 3.08 -7.84 -13.37
N ARG A 108 3.62 -8.51 -14.39
CA ARG A 108 2.89 -9.55 -15.14
C ARG A 108 2.45 -10.72 -14.26
N LEU A 109 3.34 -11.22 -13.40
CA LEU A 109 3.04 -12.35 -12.50
C LEU A 109 1.90 -11.96 -11.56
N VAL A 110 2.04 -10.80 -10.94
CA VAL A 110 1.07 -10.26 -9.98
C VAL A 110 -0.30 -10.02 -10.61
N TYR A 111 -0.32 -9.41 -11.79
CA TYR A 111 -1.56 -9.14 -12.51
C TYR A 111 -2.37 -10.41 -12.76
N HIS A 112 -1.72 -11.51 -13.14
CA HIS A 112 -2.39 -12.79 -13.32
C HIS A 112 -2.86 -13.41 -12.00
N LEU A 113 -2.11 -13.25 -10.89
CA LEU A 113 -2.57 -13.71 -9.57
C LEU A 113 -3.86 -13.02 -9.13
N HIS A 114 -3.97 -11.71 -9.36
CA HIS A 114 -5.18 -10.95 -9.02
C HIS A 114 -6.38 -11.19 -9.95
N GLN A 115 -6.15 -11.74 -11.14
CA GLN A 115 -7.21 -12.07 -12.09
C GLN A 115 -7.69 -13.50 -12.03
N LYS A 116 -7.02 -14.39 -11.28
CA LYS A 116 -7.56 -15.70 -10.91
C LYS A 116 -8.67 -15.53 -9.85
N LYS A 117 -9.84 -15.09 -10.29
CA LYS A 117 -11.12 -15.22 -9.59
C LYS A 117 -12.14 -15.78 -10.54
#